data_AF-A0A183UQH2-F1
#
_entry.id   AF-A0A183UQH2-F1
#
_cell.length_a   1.000
_cell.length_b   1.000
_cell.length_c   1.000
_cell.angle_alpha   90.00
_cell.angle_beta   90.00
_cell.angle_gamma   90.00
#
_symmetry.space_group_name_H-M   'P 1'
#
loop_
_entity.id
_entity.type
_entity.pdbx_description
1 polymer ?
#
loop_
_entity_poly.entity_id
_entity_poly.type
_entity_poly.pdbx_seq_one_letter_code
_entity_poly.pdbx_strand_id
1 'polypeptide(L)'
;MNKRLFWAWKDEGLAMTTTSNEAFRLFDGLLRQYVSWADCEHLGGIENTISALQKADSDAMLTLGLGAMGTARSVALDEAYRNDIEQLVKDANASGNEREKMHARAISLFANGGMTAACQQWERILRETPNDLLAIKFAHDAYFYLGDRTSIRDSISRVLPHWNTSAPCYRNPELLLFSSSYLHGMYAFGLEECEEYEKAEKEALKGLELRREDAWATHALVHCMEMNGRVDEGIKFMETTVQDWSPCFMLACHNYWHTALLYLEKQNYETVLSYYDSEIASRSKSGAMLDLVDAASILFRLHIEGVDVGERWNALLPVAEAHIDGKQFNIIYDNVSGYAEFSGKRKRFSGMRDERRGRGGFTRILIEERNSIKKNSSISKRLMEQFNLLSKMDEK
;
A
#
# COMPACT_ATOMS: atom_id res chain seq x y z
N MET A 1 21.21 8.27 25.50
CA MET A 1 21.16 8.97 24.19
C MET A 1 22.21 8.34 23.29
N ASN A 2 21.84 7.62 22.22
CA ASN A 2 22.79 7.47 21.10
C ASN A 2 22.79 8.85 20.44
N LYS A 3 23.59 9.76 21.01
CA LYS A 3 23.57 11.20 20.72
C LYS A 3 23.57 11.44 19.20
N ARG A 4 24.26 10.59 18.46
CA ARG A 4 24.42 10.68 17.00
C ARG A 4 23.10 10.65 16.22
N LEU A 5 22.13 9.78 16.55
CA LEU A 5 20.88 9.67 15.78
C LEU A 5 19.92 10.84 16.05
N PHE A 6 19.77 11.22 17.32
CA PHE A 6 18.94 12.37 17.70
C PHE A 6 19.47 13.68 17.12
N TRP A 7 20.78 13.91 17.19
CA TRP A 7 21.40 15.07 16.56
C TRP A 7 21.28 15.02 15.03
N ALA A 8 21.38 13.85 14.41
CA ALA A 8 21.16 13.72 12.97
C ALA A 8 19.75 14.15 12.56
N TRP A 9 18.69 13.70 13.25
CA TRP A 9 17.33 14.15 12.97
C TRP A 9 17.18 15.67 13.19
N LYS A 10 17.75 16.20 14.28
CA LYS A 10 17.69 17.63 14.56
C LYS A 10 18.41 18.47 13.50
N ASP A 11 19.58 18.02 13.02
CA ASP A 11 20.37 18.69 12.00
C ASP A 11 19.65 18.71 10.63
N GLU A 12 18.79 17.72 10.38
CA GLU A 12 17.90 17.64 9.23
C GLU A 12 16.59 18.43 9.40
N GLY A 13 16.42 19.19 10.49
CA GLY A 13 15.18 19.92 10.79
C GLY A 13 14.04 19.04 11.33
N LEU A 14 14.31 17.76 11.59
CA LEU A 14 13.36 16.75 12.04
C LEU A 14 13.33 16.59 13.57
N ALA A 15 13.67 17.63 14.34
CA ALA A 15 13.68 17.58 15.79
C ALA A 15 12.35 17.03 16.37
N MET A 16 12.45 16.16 17.38
CA MET A 16 11.30 15.62 18.12
C MET A 16 11.31 16.14 19.56
N THR A 17 10.13 16.29 20.17
CA THR A 17 9.98 16.76 21.55
C THR A 17 10.18 15.65 22.59
N THR A 18 10.10 14.38 22.19
CA THR A 18 10.32 13.25 23.10
C THR A 18 11.69 13.33 23.79
N THR A 19 11.70 13.15 25.11
CA THR A 19 12.93 13.02 25.90
C THR A 19 13.36 11.56 26.08
N SER A 20 12.54 10.61 25.64
CA SER A 20 12.83 9.18 25.75
C SER A 20 13.72 8.71 24.61
N ASN A 21 14.94 8.31 24.97
CA ASN A 21 15.90 7.76 24.00
C ASN A 21 15.44 6.43 23.38
N GLU A 22 14.68 5.67 24.15
CA GLU A 22 14.15 4.38 23.72
C GLU A 22 13.01 4.59 22.74
N ALA A 23 12.02 5.43 23.08
CA ALA A 23 10.91 5.77 22.21
C ALA A 23 11.40 6.34 20.86
N PHE A 24 12.38 7.25 20.89
CA PHE A 24 12.95 7.80 19.65
C PHE A 24 13.61 6.74 18.75
N ARG A 25 14.34 5.78 19.32
CA ARG A 25 14.97 4.70 18.53
C ARG A 25 13.93 3.74 17.95
N LEU A 26 12.92 3.39 18.75
CA LEU A 26 11.82 2.54 18.30
C LEU A 26 10.99 3.24 17.22
N PHE A 27 10.82 4.57 17.32
CA PHE A 27 10.17 5.38 16.29
C PHE A 27 10.95 5.37 14.97
N ASP A 28 12.28 5.63 14.99
CA ASP A 28 13.12 5.57 13.78
C ASP A 28 13.11 4.16 13.16
N GLY A 29 13.23 3.12 13.99
CA GLY A 29 13.16 1.73 13.54
C GLY A 29 11.81 1.38 12.91
N LEU A 30 10.70 1.72 13.58
CA LEU A 30 9.35 1.49 13.08
C LEU A 30 9.08 2.26 11.79
N LEU A 31 9.54 3.51 11.68
CA LEU A 31 9.39 4.30 10.47
C LEU A 31 10.10 3.65 9.28
N ARG A 32 11.31 3.12 9.48
CA ARG A 32 12.02 2.37 8.43
C ARG A 32 11.24 1.13 8.03
N GLN A 33 10.82 0.32 9.00
CA GLN A 33 10.04 -0.89 8.73
C GLN A 33 8.71 -0.59 8.02
N TYR A 34 8.07 0.54 8.32
CA TYR A 34 6.86 0.98 7.64
C TYR A 34 7.13 1.47 6.22
N VAL A 35 8.21 2.21 5.98
CA VAL A 35 8.57 2.69 4.63
C VAL A 35 8.98 1.52 3.74
N SER A 36 9.74 0.56 4.27
CA SER A 36 10.18 -0.62 3.53
C SER A 36 9.17 -1.75 3.49
N TRP A 37 8.16 -1.72 4.36
CA TRP A 37 7.28 -2.86 4.67
C TRP A 37 8.04 -4.17 4.88
N ALA A 38 9.15 -4.08 5.58
CA ALA A 38 10.03 -5.21 5.87
C ALA A 38 10.32 -5.26 7.37
N ASP A 39 10.44 -6.47 7.89
CA ASP A 39 10.76 -6.67 9.29
C ASP A 39 12.23 -6.37 9.58
N CYS A 40 12.48 -5.78 10.75
CA CYS A 40 13.82 -5.68 11.30
C CYS A 40 14.04 -6.84 12.28
N GLU A 41 14.90 -7.80 11.94
CA GLU A 41 15.22 -8.95 12.80
C GLU A 41 15.72 -8.51 14.19
N HIS A 42 16.50 -7.43 14.26
CA HIS A 42 17.04 -6.92 15.51
C HIS A 42 15.98 -6.35 16.46
N LEU A 43 14.86 -5.85 15.91
CA LEU A 43 13.72 -5.36 16.67
C LEU A 43 12.61 -6.42 16.80
N GLY A 44 12.82 -7.61 16.24
CA GLY A 44 11.84 -8.70 16.24
C GLY A 44 10.64 -8.46 15.33
N GLY A 45 10.76 -7.63 14.30
CA GLY A 45 9.68 -7.33 13.36
C GLY A 45 8.76 -6.19 13.80
N ILE A 46 7.82 -5.83 12.92
CA ILE A 46 7.04 -4.59 13.02
C ILE A 46 6.09 -4.60 14.22
N GLU A 47 5.43 -5.73 14.47
CA GLU A 47 4.49 -5.91 15.59
C GLU A 47 5.17 -5.78 16.96
N ASN A 48 6.37 -6.36 17.11
CA ASN A 48 7.16 -6.23 18.33
C ASN A 48 7.66 -4.81 18.52
N THR A 49 8.01 -4.13 17.43
CA THR A 49 8.46 -2.73 17.47
C THR A 49 7.31 -1.79 17.86
N ILE A 50 6.10 -1.99 17.30
CA ILE A 50 4.88 -1.27 17.69
C ILE A 50 4.61 -1.47 19.19
N SER A 51 4.60 -2.73 19.64
CA SER A 51 4.33 -3.08 21.04
C SER A 51 5.37 -2.48 22.00
N ALA A 52 6.64 -2.47 21.61
CA ALA A 52 7.70 -1.86 22.40
C ALA A 52 7.57 -0.33 22.43
N LEU A 53 7.24 0.29 21.30
CA LEU A 53 7.07 1.73 21.21
C LEU A 53 5.89 2.21 22.08
N GLN A 54 4.74 1.53 22.02
CA GLN A 54 3.58 1.84 22.87
C GLN A 54 3.88 1.73 24.37
N LYS A 55 4.79 0.84 24.78
CA LYS A 55 5.23 0.74 26.18
C LYS A 55 6.18 1.87 26.58
N ALA A 56 7.03 2.31 25.65
CA ALA A 56 7.99 3.39 25.88
C ALA A 56 7.36 4.79 25.78
N ASP A 57 6.27 4.90 25.02
CA ASP A 57 5.50 6.12 24.77
C ASP A 57 4.07 5.73 24.35
N SER A 58 3.13 5.81 25.29
CA SER A 58 1.73 5.37 25.09
C SER A 58 1.00 6.16 24.02
N ASP A 59 1.42 7.42 23.79
CA ASP A 59 0.81 8.34 22.83
C ASP A 59 1.64 8.43 21.54
N ALA A 60 2.44 7.39 21.25
CA ALA A 60 3.31 7.34 20.09
C ALA A 60 2.52 7.52 18.79
N MET A 61 2.56 8.75 18.27
CA MET A 61 1.90 9.24 17.07
C MET A 61 2.00 8.28 15.87
N LEU A 62 3.17 7.65 15.66
CA LEU A 62 3.36 6.69 14.58
C LEU A 62 2.49 5.45 14.75
N THR A 63 2.36 4.91 15.96
CA THR A 63 1.56 3.71 16.20
C THR A 63 0.07 3.96 16.03
N LEU A 64 -0.41 5.13 16.49
CA LEU A 64 -1.79 5.57 16.26
C LEU A 64 -2.03 5.88 14.78
N GLY A 65 -1.09 6.54 14.11
CA GLY A 65 -1.14 6.76 12.67
C GLY A 65 -1.23 5.45 11.88
N LEU A 66 -0.39 4.46 12.20
CA LEU A 66 -0.45 3.12 11.61
C LEU A 66 -1.77 2.41 11.92
N GLY A 67 -2.34 2.60 13.12
CA GLY A 67 -3.67 2.10 13.45
C GLY A 67 -4.79 2.78 12.65
N ALA A 68 -4.59 4.00 12.15
CA ALA A 68 -5.53 4.71 11.30
C ALA A 68 -5.40 4.29 9.84
N MET A 69 -4.16 4.14 9.36
CA MET A 69 -3.84 3.70 8.01
C MET A 69 -4.17 2.20 7.82
N GLY A 70 -3.89 1.40 8.85
CA GLY A 70 -4.28 0.00 8.93
C GLY A 70 -5.77 -0.12 9.17
N THR A 71 -6.43 -1.00 8.43
CA THR A 71 -7.89 -1.16 8.47
C THR A 71 -8.39 -1.97 9.68
N ALA A 72 -7.51 -2.25 10.65
CA ALA A 72 -7.78 -3.10 11.80
C ALA A 72 -8.55 -2.38 12.93
N ARG A 73 -8.45 -1.04 13.03
CA ARG A 73 -9.11 -0.23 14.07
C ARG A 73 -9.93 0.90 13.45
N SER A 74 -10.97 1.32 14.15
CA SER A 74 -11.85 2.40 13.69
C SER A 74 -12.36 3.20 14.88
N VAL A 75 -12.23 4.52 14.83
CA VAL A 75 -12.73 5.42 15.89
C VAL A 75 -14.25 5.32 16.09
N ALA A 76 -14.96 4.82 15.07
CA ALA A 76 -16.41 4.60 15.13
C ALA A 76 -16.80 3.32 15.89
N LEU A 77 -15.91 2.33 15.96
CA LEU A 77 -16.20 1.00 16.54
C LEU A 77 -15.33 0.69 17.78
N ASP A 78 -14.20 1.36 17.95
CA ASP A 78 -13.26 1.21 19.05
C ASP A 78 -13.19 2.52 19.85
N GLU A 79 -13.87 2.53 21.00
CA GLU A 79 -13.90 3.69 21.90
C GLU A 79 -12.54 4.00 22.53
N ALA A 80 -11.75 2.98 22.85
CA ALA A 80 -10.41 3.19 23.38
C ALA A 80 -9.55 3.90 22.34
N TYR A 81 -9.59 3.44 21.10
CA TYR A 81 -8.84 4.07 20.00
C TYR A 81 -9.26 5.51 19.74
N ARG A 82 -10.57 5.80 19.79
CA ARG A 82 -11.09 7.17 19.66
C ARG A 82 -10.52 8.07 20.76
N ASN A 83 -10.51 7.59 22.00
CA ASN A 83 -9.94 8.33 23.13
C ASN A 83 -8.43 8.55 22.95
N ASP A 84 -7.68 7.55 22.48
CA ASP A 84 -6.24 7.65 22.20
C ASP A 84 -5.95 8.73 21.13
N ILE A 85 -6.74 8.78 20.06
CA ILE A 85 -6.61 9.79 18.99
C ILE A 85 -6.94 11.21 19.50
N GLU A 86 -7.95 11.35 20.34
CA GLU A 86 -8.27 12.63 20.97
C GLU A 86 -7.16 13.09 21.93
N GLN A 87 -6.57 12.14 22.67
CA GLN A 87 -5.48 12.39 23.61
C GLN A 87 -4.21 12.81 22.88
N LEU A 88 -3.84 12.13 21.79
CA LEU A 88 -2.73 12.50 20.89
C LEU A 88 -2.79 13.98 20.47
N VAL A 89 -3.97 14.46 20.06
CA VAL A 89 -4.13 15.86 19.65
C VAL A 89 -3.99 16.83 20.84
N LYS A 90 -4.49 16.46 22.02
CA LYS A 90 -4.35 17.29 23.23
C LYS A 90 -2.88 17.41 23.64
N ASP A 91 -2.16 16.29 23.67
CA ASP A 91 -0.77 16.26 24.09
C ASP A 91 0.15 16.98 23.11
N ALA A 92 -0.03 16.75 21.80
CA ALA A 92 0.71 17.47 20.78
C ALA A 92 0.51 19.00 20.88
N ASN A 93 -0.70 19.46 21.19
CA ASN A 93 -0.96 20.89 21.40
C ASN A 93 -0.32 21.44 22.68
N ALA A 94 -0.23 20.64 23.74
CA ALA A 94 0.31 21.04 25.02
C ALA A 94 1.85 21.10 25.03
N SER A 95 2.52 20.13 24.40
CA SER A 95 3.98 19.94 24.52
C SER A 95 4.72 19.70 23.20
N GLY A 96 4.00 19.39 22.12
CA GLY A 96 4.60 19.12 20.81
C GLY A 96 5.14 20.37 20.11
N ASN A 97 6.08 20.17 19.19
CA ASN A 97 6.48 21.21 18.25
C ASN A 97 5.45 21.35 17.10
N GLU A 98 5.58 22.39 16.27
CA GLU A 98 4.59 22.65 15.21
C GLU A 98 4.45 21.48 14.22
N ARG A 99 5.54 20.78 13.88
CA ARG A 99 5.51 19.59 12.99
C ARG A 99 4.72 18.45 13.62
N GLU A 100 4.94 18.18 14.90
CA GLU A 100 4.22 17.14 15.66
C GLU A 100 2.73 17.47 15.80
N LYS A 101 2.38 18.74 16.06
CA LYS A 101 0.99 19.21 16.07
C LYS A 101 0.28 18.98 14.74
N MET A 102 0.97 19.27 13.62
CA MET A 102 0.44 19.07 12.29
C MET A 102 0.22 17.59 11.97
N HIS A 103 1.15 16.72 12.34
CA HIS A 103 1.00 15.27 12.18
C HIS A 103 -0.15 14.72 13.03
N ALA A 104 -0.23 15.07 14.32
CA ALA A 104 -1.31 14.66 15.20
C ALA A 104 -2.68 15.08 14.65
N ARG A 105 -2.78 16.31 14.14
CA ARG A 105 -3.99 16.80 13.46
C ARG A 105 -4.30 16.00 12.19
N ALA A 106 -3.30 15.70 11.36
CA ALA A 106 -3.48 14.93 10.13
C ALA A 106 -4.00 13.51 10.42
N ILE A 107 -3.40 12.83 11.40
CA ILE A 107 -3.81 11.49 11.85
C ILE A 107 -5.24 11.51 12.38
N SER A 108 -5.59 12.50 13.22
CA SER A 108 -6.96 12.65 13.72
C SER A 108 -7.97 12.88 12.59
N LEU A 109 -7.64 13.72 11.61
CA LEU A 109 -8.47 13.93 10.42
C LEU A 109 -8.65 12.62 9.64
N PHE A 110 -7.56 11.89 9.38
CA PHE A 110 -7.60 10.63 8.63
C PHE A 110 -8.45 9.59 9.35
N ALA A 111 -8.22 9.38 10.65
CA ALA A 111 -8.95 8.43 11.50
C ALA A 111 -10.46 8.69 11.54
N ASN A 112 -10.87 9.96 11.40
CA ASN A 112 -12.27 10.39 11.34
C ASN A 112 -12.85 10.44 9.91
N GLY A 113 -12.17 9.83 8.93
CA GLY A 113 -12.61 9.75 7.53
C GLY A 113 -12.29 10.98 6.68
N GLY A 114 -11.62 11.99 7.23
CA GLY A 114 -11.19 13.21 6.55
C GLY A 114 -9.89 13.05 5.75
N MET A 115 -9.79 12.00 4.92
CA MET A 115 -8.54 11.63 4.22
C MET A 115 -7.94 12.77 3.39
N THR A 116 -8.74 13.47 2.58
CA THR A 116 -8.26 14.62 1.79
C THR A 116 -7.74 15.75 2.66
N ALA A 117 -8.39 16.02 3.80
CA ALA A 117 -7.95 17.06 4.73
C ALA A 117 -6.64 16.65 5.44
N ALA A 118 -6.46 15.36 5.74
CA ALA A 118 -5.22 14.81 6.26
C ALA A 118 -4.06 14.96 5.25
N CYS A 119 -4.27 14.59 3.98
CA CYS A 119 -3.30 14.83 2.90
C CYS A 119 -2.88 16.31 2.83
N GLN A 120 -3.83 17.25 2.90
CA GLN A 120 -3.52 18.68 2.91
C GLN A 120 -2.68 19.10 4.12
N GLN A 121 -2.81 18.45 5.29
CA GLN A 121 -1.94 18.71 6.44
C GLN A 121 -0.53 18.14 6.19
N TRP A 122 -0.40 16.90 5.72
CA TRP A 122 0.91 16.34 5.40
C TRP A 122 1.63 17.12 4.29
N GLU A 123 0.94 17.55 3.25
CA GLU A 123 1.50 18.44 2.22
C GLU A 123 1.97 19.79 2.79
N ARG A 124 1.31 20.32 3.83
CA ARG A 124 1.81 21.51 4.52
C ARG A 124 3.13 21.22 5.22
N ILE A 125 3.25 20.08 5.90
CA ILE A 125 4.50 19.64 6.52
C ILE A 125 5.60 19.54 5.45
N LEU A 126 5.32 18.89 4.32
CA LEU A 126 6.29 18.68 3.25
C LEU A 126 6.76 19.96 2.56
N ARG A 127 5.95 21.04 2.58
CA ARG A 127 6.39 22.35 2.10
C ARG A 127 7.44 23.00 3.01
N GLU A 128 7.37 22.75 4.31
CA GLU A 128 8.30 23.30 5.30
C GLU A 128 9.49 22.37 5.54
N THR A 129 9.24 21.07 5.52
CA THR A 129 10.18 19.99 5.85
C THR A 129 10.07 18.89 4.77
N PRO A 130 10.64 19.12 3.56
CA PRO A 130 10.50 18.19 2.44
C PRO A 130 11.18 16.83 2.69
N ASN A 131 12.05 16.75 3.70
CA ASN A 131 12.70 15.53 4.16
C ASN A 131 11.94 14.77 5.27
N ASP A 132 10.69 15.15 5.60
CA ASP A 132 9.87 14.40 6.55
C ASP A 132 9.32 13.12 5.90
N LEU A 133 10.03 12.01 6.14
CA LEU A 133 9.70 10.69 5.59
C LEU A 133 8.33 10.17 6.05
N LEU A 134 7.91 10.50 7.27
CA LEU A 134 6.60 10.10 7.78
C LEU A 134 5.48 10.82 7.03
N ALA A 135 5.63 12.13 6.83
CA ALA A 135 4.62 12.94 6.15
C ALA A 135 4.43 12.48 4.71
N ILE A 136 5.53 12.23 3.99
CA ILE A 136 5.44 11.77 2.60
C ILE A 136 4.87 10.37 2.49
N LYS A 137 5.24 9.44 3.39
CA LYS A 137 4.71 8.08 3.38
C LYS A 137 3.22 8.04 3.71
N PHE A 138 2.78 8.78 4.72
CA PHE A 138 1.34 8.87 5.04
C PHE A 138 0.54 9.58 3.95
N ALA A 139 1.07 10.65 3.35
CA ALA A 139 0.41 11.29 2.22
C ALA A 139 0.27 10.33 1.04
N HIS A 140 1.35 9.63 0.67
CA HIS A 140 1.37 8.66 -0.43
C HIS A 140 0.34 7.54 -0.24
N ASP A 141 0.34 6.89 0.92
CA ASP A 141 -0.61 5.81 1.22
C ASP A 141 -2.06 6.34 1.27
N ALA A 142 -2.28 7.56 1.78
CA ALA A 142 -3.61 8.17 1.76
C ALA A 142 -4.09 8.51 0.34
N TYR A 143 -3.19 8.94 -0.55
CA TYR A 143 -3.52 9.15 -1.96
C TYR A 143 -3.83 7.85 -2.69
N PHE A 144 -3.13 6.77 -2.35
CA PHE A 144 -3.47 5.41 -2.81
C PHE A 144 -4.89 5.02 -2.41
N TYR A 145 -5.27 5.20 -1.14
CA TYR A 145 -6.65 4.92 -0.69
C TYR A 145 -7.71 5.83 -1.35
N LEU A 146 -7.35 7.05 -1.76
CA LEU A 146 -8.22 7.97 -2.47
C LEU A 146 -8.32 7.68 -3.98
N GLY A 147 -7.46 6.81 -4.53
CA GLY A 147 -7.31 6.62 -5.98
C GLY A 147 -6.86 7.89 -6.71
N ASP A 148 -6.10 8.76 -6.04
CA ASP A 148 -5.59 10.02 -6.61
C ASP A 148 -4.18 9.84 -7.17
N ARG A 149 -4.09 9.09 -8.28
CA ARG A 149 -2.83 8.81 -8.99
C ARG A 149 -1.97 10.04 -9.31
N THR A 150 -2.60 11.18 -9.58
CA THR A 150 -1.86 12.42 -9.85
C THR A 150 -1.16 12.90 -8.60
N SER A 151 -1.82 12.86 -7.46
CA SER A 151 -1.21 13.22 -6.18
C SER A 151 -0.19 12.19 -5.68
N ILE A 152 -0.39 10.89 -5.96
CA ILE A 152 0.63 9.84 -5.71
C ILE A 152 1.95 10.24 -6.38
N ARG A 153 1.91 10.53 -7.69
CA ARG A 153 3.08 10.97 -8.47
C ARG A 153 3.63 12.32 -8.00
N ASP A 154 2.75 13.32 -7.90
CA ASP A 154 3.18 14.72 -7.78
C ASP A 154 3.67 15.06 -6.37
N SER A 155 3.19 14.36 -5.33
CA SER A 155 3.68 14.54 -3.96
C SER A 155 5.15 14.12 -3.84
N ILE A 156 5.51 12.96 -4.39
CA ILE A 156 6.88 12.48 -4.39
C ILE A 156 7.77 13.36 -5.26
N SER A 157 7.31 13.73 -6.46
CA SER A 157 8.11 14.57 -7.38
C SER A 157 8.46 15.94 -6.81
N ARG A 158 7.59 16.53 -5.98
CA ARG A 158 7.84 17.79 -5.29
C ARG A 158 8.98 17.69 -4.28
N VAL A 159 9.06 16.57 -3.54
CA VAL A 159 10.05 16.43 -2.47
C VAL A 159 11.37 15.86 -2.98
N LEU A 160 11.35 14.97 -3.98
CA LEU A 160 12.51 14.21 -4.45
C LEU A 160 13.79 15.05 -4.72
N PRO A 161 13.73 16.28 -5.29
CA PRO A 161 14.93 17.12 -5.45
C PRO A 161 15.64 17.50 -4.13
N HIS A 162 14.91 17.46 -3.01
CA HIS A 162 15.44 17.71 -1.67
C HIS A 162 16.05 16.47 -1.01
N TRP A 163 16.04 15.32 -1.68
CA TRP A 163 16.60 14.04 -1.22
C TRP A 163 17.83 13.63 -2.05
N ASN A 164 18.64 14.61 -2.45
CA ASN A 164 19.76 14.41 -3.36
C ASN A 164 20.98 13.75 -2.69
N THR A 165 21.23 12.48 -3.03
CA THR A 165 22.37 11.67 -2.55
C THR A 165 23.75 12.22 -2.94
N SER A 166 23.83 13.14 -3.91
CA SER A 166 25.08 13.73 -4.41
C SER A 166 25.46 15.04 -3.73
N ALA A 167 24.63 15.60 -2.83
CA ALA A 167 24.99 16.85 -2.17
C ALA A 167 26.11 16.58 -1.13
N PRO A 168 27.23 17.34 -1.17
CA PRO A 168 28.40 17.10 -0.31
C PRO A 168 28.15 17.30 1.20
N CYS A 169 26.94 17.73 1.59
CA CYS A 169 26.57 18.16 2.93
C CYS A 169 25.60 17.23 3.67
N TYR A 170 25.21 16.07 3.12
CA TYR A 170 24.42 15.10 3.89
C TYR A 170 25.28 14.30 4.86
N ARG A 171 24.90 14.34 6.15
CA ARG A 171 25.72 13.80 7.25
C ARG A 171 25.35 12.38 7.69
N ASN A 172 24.24 11.81 7.19
CA ASN A 172 23.87 10.41 7.40
C ASN A 172 23.58 9.68 6.07
N PRO A 173 24.61 9.17 5.39
CA PRO A 173 24.46 8.56 4.07
C PRO A 173 23.58 7.30 4.07
N GLU A 174 23.56 6.51 5.15
CA GLU A 174 22.76 5.28 5.19
C GLU A 174 21.25 5.56 5.25
N LEU A 175 20.82 6.54 6.05
CA LEU A 175 19.41 6.97 6.09
C LEU A 175 18.99 7.60 4.75
N LEU A 176 19.87 8.40 4.14
CA LEU A 176 19.57 9.02 2.85
C LEU A 176 19.44 7.98 1.74
N LEU A 177 20.40 7.05 1.62
CA LEU A 177 20.31 5.96 0.64
C LEU A 177 19.06 5.10 0.84
N PHE A 178 18.72 4.80 2.10
CA PHE A 178 17.50 4.09 2.46
C PHE A 178 16.26 4.84 1.95
N SER A 179 16.07 6.09 2.37
CA SER A 179 14.88 6.87 2.03
C SER A 179 14.80 7.21 0.54
N SER A 180 15.93 7.55 -0.10
CA SER A 180 15.98 7.87 -1.52
C SER A 180 15.57 6.68 -2.39
N SER A 181 15.95 5.45 -2.03
CA SER A 181 15.47 4.26 -2.75
C SER A 181 13.94 4.21 -2.78
N TYR A 182 13.31 4.18 -1.61
CA TYR A 182 11.85 4.03 -1.51
C TYR A 182 11.11 5.23 -2.09
N LEU A 183 11.69 6.44 -2.07
CA LEU A 183 11.13 7.58 -2.79
C LEU A 183 11.18 7.39 -4.31
N HIS A 184 12.27 6.84 -4.86
CA HIS A 184 12.33 6.48 -6.27
C HIS A 184 11.32 5.37 -6.62
N GLY A 185 11.18 4.36 -5.76
CA GLY A 185 10.16 3.30 -5.91
C GLY A 185 8.73 3.84 -5.90
N MET A 186 8.37 4.64 -4.90
CA MET A 186 7.05 5.31 -4.81
C MET A 186 6.81 6.29 -5.97
N TYR A 187 7.85 6.99 -6.44
CA TYR A 187 7.73 7.87 -7.60
C TYR A 187 7.48 7.07 -8.88
N ALA A 188 8.20 5.96 -9.05
CA ALA A 188 8.03 5.05 -10.18
C ALA A 188 6.60 4.51 -10.22
N PHE A 189 6.07 4.09 -9.07
CA PHE A 189 4.66 3.69 -8.91
C PHE A 189 3.70 4.81 -9.35
N GLY A 190 3.84 6.03 -8.80
CA GLY A 190 2.99 7.15 -9.22
C GLY A 190 3.10 7.51 -10.72
N LEU A 191 4.29 7.35 -11.30
CA LEU A 191 4.51 7.57 -12.74
C LEU A 191 3.81 6.52 -13.60
N GLU A 192 3.90 5.24 -13.24
CA GLU A 192 3.26 4.18 -14.01
C GLU A 192 1.72 4.26 -13.89
N GLU A 193 1.20 4.63 -12.72
CA GLU A 193 -0.23 4.89 -12.50
C GLU A 193 -0.72 6.06 -13.37
N CYS A 194 0.19 6.96 -13.74
CA CYS A 194 -0.04 8.06 -14.67
C CYS A 194 0.29 7.72 -16.13
N GLU A 195 0.51 6.45 -16.45
CA GLU A 195 0.85 5.92 -17.78
C GLU A 195 2.18 6.47 -18.34
N GLU A 196 3.09 6.94 -17.48
CA GLU A 196 4.42 7.45 -17.84
C GLU A 196 5.51 6.36 -17.74
N TYR A 197 5.27 5.20 -18.36
CA TYR A 197 6.06 3.96 -18.18
C TYR A 197 7.57 4.13 -18.42
N GLU A 198 7.98 4.85 -19.46
CA GLU A 198 9.42 5.05 -19.74
C GLU A 198 10.15 5.83 -18.63
N LYS A 199 9.45 6.71 -17.93
CA LYS A 199 10.01 7.44 -16.78
C LYS A 199 9.94 6.56 -15.54
N ALA A 200 8.82 5.88 -15.33
CA ALA A 200 8.65 4.96 -14.21
C ALA A 200 9.76 3.90 -14.17
N GLU A 201 10.07 3.26 -15.30
CA GLU A 201 11.15 2.28 -15.41
C GLU A 201 12.52 2.88 -15.02
N LYS A 202 12.83 4.10 -15.46
CA LYS A 202 14.09 4.77 -15.09
C LYS A 202 14.17 5.06 -13.59
N GLU A 203 13.08 5.50 -12.99
CA GLU A 203 13.04 5.79 -11.55
C GLU A 203 13.07 4.49 -10.72
N ALA A 204 12.37 3.45 -11.15
CA ALA A 204 12.43 2.13 -10.51
C ALA A 204 13.86 1.57 -10.52
N LEU A 205 14.56 1.64 -11.66
CA LEU A 205 15.95 1.20 -11.75
C LEU A 205 16.87 1.99 -10.82
N LYS A 206 16.68 3.32 -10.68
CA LYS A 206 17.43 4.12 -9.68
C LYS A 206 17.17 3.64 -8.25
N GLY A 207 15.92 3.31 -7.91
CA GLY A 207 15.58 2.73 -6.61
C GLY A 207 16.35 1.43 -6.37
N LEU A 208 16.27 0.49 -7.33
CA LEU A 208 16.95 -0.80 -7.24
C LEU A 208 18.48 -0.72 -7.25
N GLU A 209 19.07 0.29 -7.89
CA GLU A 209 20.51 0.60 -7.82
C GLU A 209 20.93 1.03 -6.41
N LEU A 210 20.06 1.75 -5.69
CA LEU A 210 20.31 2.18 -4.31
C LEU A 210 20.05 1.05 -3.31
N ARG A 211 18.99 0.26 -3.53
CA ARG A 211 18.59 -0.86 -2.69
C ARG A 211 17.81 -1.89 -3.49
N ARG A 212 18.37 -3.09 -3.61
CA ARG A 212 17.75 -4.19 -4.37
C ARG A 212 16.46 -4.69 -3.72
N GLU A 213 16.36 -4.57 -2.41
CA GLU A 213 15.20 -5.00 -1.61
C GLU A 213 14.01 -4.01 -1.67
N ASP A 214 14.08 -3.00 -2.55
CA ASP A 214 12.98 -2.07 -2.76
C ASP A 214 11.83 -2.73 -3.55
N ALA A 215 10.85 -3.26 -2.83
CA ALA A 215 9.70 -3.94 -3.41
C ALA A 215 8.78 -2.99 -4.18
N TRP A 216 8.75 -1.69 -3.88
CA TRP A 216 7.99 -0.70 -4.66
C TRP A 216 8.62 -0.50 -6.03
N ALA A 217 9.95 -0.34 -6.06
CA ALA A 217 10.68 -0.22 -7.31
C ALA A 217 10.55 -1.50 -8.16
N THR A 218 10.62 -2.67 -7.53
CA THR A 218 10.37 -3.97 -8.20
C THR A 218 8.97 -4.01 -8.80
N HIS A 219 7.94 -3.68 -8.01
CA HIS A 219 6.54 -3.63 -8.44
C HIS A 219 6.35 -2.71 -9.66
N ALA A 220 6.78 -1.45 -9.55
CA ALA A 220 6.64 -0.49 -10.63
C ALA A 220 7.36 -0.94 -11.91
N LEU A 221 8.54 -1.56 -11.77
CA LEU A 221 9.30 -2.08 -12.90
C LEU A 221 8.60 -3.26 -13.60
N VAL A 222 8.09 -4.24 -12.85
CA VAL A 222 7.36 -5.36 -13.45
C VAL A 222 6.07 -4.89 -14.11
N HIS A 223 5.37 -3.92 -13.50
CA HIS A 223 4.17 -3.34 -14.09
C HIS A 223 4.49 -2.62 -15.41
N CYS A 224 5.61 -1.87 -15.48
CA CYS A 224 6.08 -1.28 -16.74
C CYS A 224 6.39 -2.35 -17.81
N MET A 225 7.00 -3.47 -17.43
CA MET A 225 7.28 -4.58 -18.37
C MET A 225 5.99 -5.23 -18.87
N GLU A 226 5.02 -5.45 -17.97
CA GLU A 226 3.68 -5.95 -18.29
C GLU A 226 2.97 -5.03 -19.29
N MET A 227 2.89 -3.73 -18.97
CA MET A 227 2.22 -2.72 -19.80
C MET A 227 2.85 -2.53 -21.18
N ASN A 228 4.16 -2.80 -21.31
CA ASN A 228 4.87 -2.75 -22.58
C ASN A 228 4.93 -4.10 -23.31
N GLY A 229 4.26 -5.14 -22.81
CA GLY A 229 4.23 -6.47 -23.44
C GLY A 229 5.57 -7.22 -23.38
N ARG A 230 6.48 -6.84 -22.48
CA ARG A 230 7.80 -7.46 -22.26
C ARG A 230 7.67 -8.68 -21.33
N VAL A 231 6.77 -9.60 -21.67
CA VAL A 231 6.33 -10.68 -20.77
C VAL A 231 7.48 -11.58 -20.30
N ASP A 232 8.29 -12.08 -21.24
CA ASP A 232 9.41 -12.99 -20.91
C ASP A 232 10.50 -12.29 -20.08
N GLU A 233 10.69 -10.99 -20.29
CA GLU A 233 11.62 -10.19 -19.50
C GLU A 233 11.11 -9.98 -18.08
N GLY A 234 9.81 -9.67 -17.93
CA GLY A 234 9.16 -9.55 -16.63
C GLY A 234 9.25 -10.83 -15.81
N ILE A 235 8.98 -11.99 -16.42
CA ILE A 235 9.08 -13.29 -15.73
C ILE A 235 10.50 -13.50 -15.23
N LYS A 236 11.49 -13.33 -16.11
CA LYS A 236 12.90 -13.50 -15.75
C LYS A 236 13.30 -12.55 -14.63
N PHE A 237 12.89 -11.28 -14.69
CA PHE A 237 13.19 -10.29 -13.66
C PHE A 237 12.62 -10.70 -12.31
N MET A 238 11.32 -11.03 -12.25
CA MET A 238 10.64 -11.39 -11.00
C MET A 238 11.21 -12.66 -10.37
N GLU A 239 11.43 -13.70 -11.16
CA GLU A 239 11.94 -14.98 -10.65
C GLU A 239 13.40 -14.89 -10.19
N THR A 240 14.23 -14.09 -10.86
CA THR A 240 15.65 -13.93 -10.48
C THR A 240 15.87 -13.01 -9.28
N THR A 241 14.89 -12.19 -8.93
CA THR A 241 14.97 -11.22 -7.82
C THR A 241 14.09 -11.57 -6.63
N VAL A 242 13.46 -12.75 -6.61
CA VAL A 242 12.51 -13.15 -5.55
C VAL A 242 13.06 -13.01 -4.13
N GLN A 243 14.35 -13.29 -3.91
CA GLN A 243 14.97 -13.16 -2.58
C GLN A 243 15.12 -11.70 -2.14
N ASP A 244 15.14 -10.75 -3.09
CA ASP A 244 15.30 -9.33 -2.81
C ASP A 244 13.96 -8.71 -2.36
N TRP A 245 12.85 -9.00 -3.06
CA TRP A 245 11.55 -8.36 -2.80
C TRP A 245 10.57 -9.19 -1.95
N SER A 246 10.69 -10.51 -1.86
CA SER A 246 9.74 -11.34 -1.09
C SER A 246 9.75 -11.13 0.43
N PRO A 247 10.80 -10.59 1.08
CA PRO A 247 10.73 -10.21 2.49
C PRO A 247 9.79 -9.02 2.78
N CYS A 248 9.42 -8.23 1.78
CA CYS A 248 8.49 -7.11 1.93
C CYS A 248 7.05 -7.62 2.11
N PHE A 249 6.60 -7.77 3.35
CA PHE A 249 5.37 -8.49 3.67
C PHE A 249 4.11 -7.89 3.05
N MET A 250 4.05 -6.56 2.83
CA MET A 250 2.89 -5.90 2.22
C MET A 250 2.79 -6.06 0.70
N LEU A 251 3.92 -6.20 0.00
CA LEU A 251 3.95 -6.24 -1.47
C LEU A 251 4.35 -7.61 -2.03
N ALA A 252 4.81 -8.54 -1.20
CA ALA A 252 5.23 -9.85 -1.67
C ALA A 252 4.09 -10.59 -2.38
N CYS A 253 2.87 -10.62 -1.80
CA CYS A 253 1.71 -11.23 -2.44
C CYS A 253 1.42 -10.58 -3.80
N HIS A 254 1.43 -9.25 -3.83
CA HIS A 254 1.15 -8.46 -5.03
C HIS A 254 2.22 -8.64 -6.13
N ASN A 255 3.49 -8.79 -5.76
CA ASN A 255 4.57 -9.11 -6.69
C ASN A 255 4.46 -10.53 -7.25
N TYR A 256 4.05 -11.51 -6.43
CA TYR A 256 3.69 -12.84 -6.95
C TYR A 256 2.45 -12.79 -7.85
N TRP A 257 1.49 -11.92 -7.56
CA TRP A 257 0.33 -11.68 -8.41
C TRP A 257 0.74 -11.16 -9.81
N HIS A 258 1.62 -10.16 -9.91
CA HIS A 258 2.16 -9.73 -11.22
C HIS A 258 2.90 -10.86 -11.93
N THR A 259 3.68 -11.65 -11.21
CA THR A 259 4.37 -12.82 -11.78
C THR A 259 3.34 -13.81 -12.37
N ALA A 260 2.25 -14.07 -11.65
CA ALA A 260 1.15 -14.90 -12.13
C ALA A 260 0.42 -14.27 -13.33
N LEU A 261 0.24 -12.95 -13.39
CA LEU A 261 -0.33 -12.27 -14.55
C LEU A 261 0.52 -12.40 -15.82
N LEU A 262 1.85 -12.34 -15.68
CA LEU A 262 2.75 -12.56 -16.82
C LEU A 262 2.61 -13.99 -17.39
N TYR A 263 2.47 -14.99 -16.53
CA TYR A 263 2.18 -16.37 -16.96
C TYR A 263 0.76 -16.54 -17.52
N LEU A 264 -0.21 -15.78 -16.99
CA LEU A 264 -1.58 -15.74 -17.50
C LEU A 264 -1.61 -15.21 -18.94
N GLU A 265 -0.84 -14.16 -19.26
CA GLU A 265 -0.71 -13.63 -20.62
C GLU A 265 -0.12 -14.67 -21.59
N LYS A 266 0.76 -15.55 -21.10
CA LYS A 266 1.28 -16.71 -21.87
C LYS A 266 0.31 -17.89 -21.93
N GLN A 267 -0.87 -17.80 -21.29
CA GLN A 267 -1.84 -18.89 -21.13
C GLN A 267 -1.25 -20.13 -20.45
N ASN A 268 -0.20 -19.95 -19.64
CA ASN A 268 0.39 -21.03 -18.85
C ASN A 268 -0.35 -21.18 -17.52
N TYR A 269 -1.61 -21.62 -17.60
CA TYR A 269 -2.54 -21.63 -16.47
C TYR A 269 -2.09 -22.56 -15.33
N GLU A 270 -1.38 -23.64 -15.64
CA GLU A 270 -0.80 -24.53 -14.61
C GLU A 270 0.19 -23.77 -13.71
N THR A 271 1.03 -22.92 -14.30
CA THR A 271 1.99 -22.11 -13.54
C THR A 271 1.29 -21.00 -12.76
N VAL A 272 0.25 -20.37 -13.33
CA VAL A 272 -0.59 -19.40 -12.61
C VAL A 272 -1.20 -20.03 -11.35
N LEU A 273 -1.78 -21.23 -11.49
CA LEU A 273 -2.34 -21.97 -10.35
C LEU A 273 -1.27 -22.37 -9.33
N SER A 274 -0.06 -22.72 -9.77
CA SER A 274 1.06 -23.00 -8.87
C SER A 274 1.43 -21.78 -8.01
N TYR A 275 1.60 -20.60 -8.62
CA TYR A 275 1.87 -19.36 -7.87
C TYR A 275 0.71 -19.00 -6.94
N TYR A 276 -0.53 -19.22 -7.40
CA TYR A 276 -1.70 -19.02 -6.57
C TYR A 276 -1.64 -19.89 -5.31
N ASP A 277 -1.39 -21.19 -5.46
CA ASP A 277 -1.42 -22.13 -4.33
C ASP A 277 -0.24 -21.95 -3.38
N SER A 278 0.96 -21.72 -3.89
CA SER A 278 2.17 -21.66 -3.07
C SER A 278 2.33 -20.33 -2.33
N GLU A 279 2.00 -19.21 -2.98
CA GLU A 279 2.30 -17.87 -2.47
C GLU A 279 1.05 -17.06 -2.18
N ILE A 280 0.18 -16.85 -3.18
CA ILE A 280 -0.94 -15.89 -3.07
C ILE A 280 -1.98 -16.36 -2.04
N ALA A 281 -2.46 -17.60 -2.16
CA ALA A 281 -3.44 -18.19 -1.25
C ALA A 281 -2.89 -18.43 0.16
N SER A 282 -1.58 -18.62 0.29
CA SER A 282 -0.92 -18.74 1.60
C SER A 282 -0.92 -17.39 2.31
N ARG A 283 -0.55 -16.32 1.59
CA ARG A 283 -0.47 -14.95 2.11
C ARG A 283 -1.83 -14.33 2.39
N SER A 284 -2.82 -14.60 1.55
CA SER A 284 -4.19 -14.10 1.74
C SER A 284 -4.84 -14.51 3.06
N LYS A 285 -4.33 -15.54 3.73
CA LYS A 285 -4.76 -15.95 5.09
C LYS A 285 -4.39 -14.94 6.17
N SER A 286 -3.47 -14.01 5.89
CA SER A 286 -3.15 -12.88 6.77
C SER A 286 -4.38 -12.02 7.07
N GLY A 287 -5.37 -12.02 6.16
CA GLY A 287 -6.52 -11.12 6.19
C GLY A 287 -6.18 -9.72 5.67
N ALA A 288 -4.95 -9.47 5.22
CA ALA A 288 -4.61 -8.21 4.57
C ALA A 288 -5.47 -8.05 3.30
N MET A 289 -6.10 -6.88 3.18
CA MET A 289 -7.06 -6.62 2.11
C MET A 289 -6.43 -6.70 0.72
N LEU A 290 -5.18 -6.27 0.56
CA LEU A 290 -4.48 -6.34 -0.72
C LEU A 290 -4.31 -7.80 -1.16
N ASP A 291 -3.81 -8.67 -0.28
CA ASP A 291 -3.64 -10.10 -0.56
C ASP A 291 -4.96 -10.78 -0.96
N LEU A 292 -6.08 -10.38 -0.33
CA LEU A 292 -7.41 -10.89 -0.67
C LEU A 292 -7.87 -10.45 -2.07
N VAL A 293 -7.60 -9.19 -2.43
CA VAL A 293 -7.92 -8.65 -3.76
C VAL A 293 -7.07 -9.35 -4.83
N ASP A 294 -5.77 -9.53 -4.57
CA ASP A 294 -4.86 -10.25 -5.46
C ASP A 294 -5.34 -11.70 -5.72
N ALA A 295 -5.66 -12.43 -4.64
CA ALA A 295 -6.16 -13.79 -4.72
C ALA A 295 -7.46 -13.86 -5.53
N ALA A 296 -8.43 -13.00 -5.20
CA ALA A 296 -9.71 -12.96 -5.93
C ALA A 296 -9.52 -12.61 -7.42
N SER A 297 -8.61 -11.68 -7.73
CA SER A 297 -8.36 -11.22 -9.10
C SER A 297 -7.80 -12.35 -9.98
N ILE A 298 -6.86 -13.17 -9.50
CA ILE A 298 -6.33 -14.33 -10.24
C ILE A 298 -7.42 -15.37 -10.49
N LEU A 299 -8.17 -15.75 -9.46
CA LEU A 299 -9.24 -16.75 -9.62
C LEU A 299 -10.32 -16.28 -10.60
N PHE A 300 -10.66 -15.00 -10.57
CA PHE A 300 -11.65 -14.42 -11.48
C PHE A 300 -11.14 -14.44 -12.92
N ARG A 301 -9.89 -14.05 -13.15
CA ARG A 301 -9.26 -14.07 -14.48
C ARG A 301 -9.15 -15.47 -15.06
N LEU A 302 -8.73 -16.45 -14.26
CA LEU A 302 -8.71 -17.86 -14.66
C LEU A 302 -10.11 -18.38 -15.02
N HIS A 303 -11.13 -18.00 -14.23
CA HIS A 303 -12.51 -18.37 -14.52
C HIS A 303 -13.00 -17.79 -15.85
N ILE A 304 -12.65 -16.55 -16.18
CA ILE A 304 -12.98 -15.91 -17.47
C ILE A 304 -12.31 -16.63 -18.64
N GLU A 305 -11.09 -17.13 -18.44
CA GLU A 305 -10.38 -17.97 -19.41
C GLU A 305 -10.90 -19.41 -19.47
N GLY A 306 -11.96 -19.74 -18.72
CA GLY A 306 -12.58 -21.07 -18.71
C GLY A 306 -11.74 -22.13 -17.97
N VAL A 307 -10.76 -21.71 -17.17
CA VAL A 307 -9.93 -22.61 -16.37
C VAL A 307 -10.70 -23.06 -15.13
N ASP A 308 -10.68 -24.36 -14.85
CA ASP A 308 -11.24 -24.91 -13.62
C ASP A 308 -10.32 -24.56 -12.42
N VAL A 309 -10.83 -23.69 -11.54
CA VAL A 309 -10.13 -23.25 -10.34
C VAL A 309 -10.40 -24.16 -9.13
N GLY A 310 -11.27 -25.17 -9.26
CA GLY A 310 -11.62 -26.11 -8.21
C GLY A 310 -12.16 -25.44 -6.95
N GLU A 311 -11.68 -25.89 -5.79
CA GLU A 311 -12.15 -25.46 -4.47
C GLU A 311 -11.55 -24.12 -3.98
N ARG A 312 -10.71 -23.46 -4.80
CA ARG A 312 -9.95 -22.26 -4.37
C ARG A 312 -10.85 -21.10 -3.95
N TRP A 313 -11.97 -20.92 -4.63
CA TRP A 313 -12.98 -19.94 -4.20
C TRP A 313 -13.58 -20.28 -2.84
N ASN A 314 -13.88 -21.56 -2.58
CA ASN A 314 -14.42 -21.98 -1.29
C ASN A 314 -13.42 -21.80 -0.15
N ALA A 315 -12.11 -21.87 -0.44
CA ALA A 315 -11.05 -21.57 0.52
C ALA A 315 -10.89 -20.06 0.79
N LEU A 316 -11.10 -19.20 -0.22
CA LEU A 316 -10.94 -17.73 -0.08
C LEU A 316 -12.15 -17.06 0.58
N LEU A 317 -13.37 -17.55 0.31
CA LEU A 317 -14.62 -16.95 0.77
C LEU A 317 -14.69 -16.70 2.30
N PRO A 318 -14.31 -17.65 3.18
CA PRO A 318 -14.37 -17.40 4.63
C PRO A 318 -13.50 -16.23 5.10
N VAL A 319 -12.35 -16.00 4.45
CA VAL A 319 -11.46 -14.88 4.79
C VAL A 319 -12.03 -13.56 4.30
N ALA A 320 -12.63 -13.57 3.10
CA ALA A 320 -13.34 -12.41 2.56
C ALA A 320 -14.59 -12.07 3.40
N GLU A 321 -15.36 -13.06 3.86
CA GLU A 321 -16.58 -12.87 4.66
C GLU A 321 -16.33 -12.06 5.95
N ALA A 322 -15.17 -12.22 6.59
CA ALA A 322 -14.79 -11.45 7.77
C ALA A 322 -14.72 -9.93 7.53
N HIS A 323 -14.58 -9.50 6.28
CA HIS A 323 -14.46 -8.10 5.90
C HIS A 323 -15.77 -7.49 5.38
N ILE A 324 -16.81 -8.30 5.15
CA ILE A 324 -18.07 -7.85 4.53
C ILE A 324 -18.94 -7.01 5.48
N ASP A 325 -18.88 -7.27 6.78
CA ASP A 325 -19.58 -6.46 7.78
C ASP A 325 -18.80 -5.18 8.16
N GLY A 326 -17.53 -5.10 7.74
CA GLY A 326 -16.70 -3.91 7.88
C GLY A 326 -17.16 -2.85 6.88
N LYS A 327 -17.80 -1.78 7.38
CA LYS A 327 -18.29 -0.61 6.61
C LYS A 327 -17.24 0.16 5.80
N GLN A 328 -16.05 -0.40 5.58
CA GLN A 328 -14.88 0.30 5.07
C GLN A 328 -14.47 -0.08 3.64
N PHE A 329 -14.80 -1.25 3.08
CA PHE A 329 -14.28 -1.61 1.74
C PHE A 329 -15.26 -2.37 0.83
N ASN A 330 -15.60 -1.75 -0.29
CA ASN A 330 -16.52 -2.24 -1.34
C ASN A 330 -15.81 -3.04 -2.46
N ILE A 331 -14.47 -3.17 -2.46
CA ILE A 331 -13.69 -3.70 -3.60
C ILE A 331 -13.82 -5.23 -3.72
N ILE A 332 -13.84 -5.93 -2.58
CA ILE A 332 -14.11 -7.38 -2.54
C ILE A 332 -15.49 -7.67 -3.12
N TYR A 333 -16.45 -6.76 -2.96
CA TYR A 333 -17.82 -6.98 -3.36
C TYR A 333 -17.96 -7.21 -4.86
N ASP A 334 -17.25 -6.53 -5.75
CA ASP A 334 -17.46 -6.70 -7.19
C ASP A 334 -16.84 -8.00 -7.73
N ASN A 335 -15.63 -8.36 -7.30
CA ASN A 335 -14.97 -9.62 -7.67
C ASN A 335 -15.63 -10.84 -7.02
N VAL A 336 -16.02 -10.75 -5.74
CA VAL A 336 -16.69 -11.84 -5.01
C VAL A 336 -18.18 -11.92 -5.34
N SER A 337 -18.87 -10.82 -5.63
CA SER A 337 -20.26 -10.87 -6.11
C SER A 337 -20.37 -11.42 -7.52
N GLY A 338 -19.39 -11.14 -8.39
CA GLY A 338 -19.27 -11.84 -9.68
C GLY A 338 -19.28 -13.35 -9.46
N TYR A 339 -18.40 -13.87 -8.61
CA TYR A 339 -18.39 -15.30 -8.28
C TYR A 339 -19.69 -15.79 -7.59
N ALA A 340 -20.27 -15.03 -6.65
CA ALA A 340 -21.50 -15.40 -5.95
C ALA A 340 -22.73 -15.44 -6.88
N GLU A 341 -22.75 -14.61 -7.92
CA GLU A 341 -23.80 -14.56 -8.93
C GLU A 341 -23.66 -15.71 -9.94
N PHE A 342 -22.43 -16.04 -10.37
CA PHE A 342 -22.16 -17.19 -11.27
C PHE A 342 -22.24 -18.56 -10.58
N SER A 343 -21.88 -18.67 -9.30
CA SER A 343 -21.94 -19.94 -8.53
C SER A 343 -23.33 -20.28 -7.98
N GLY A 344 -24.35 -19.47 -8.25
CA GLY A 344 -25.71 -19.66 -7.74
C GLY A 344 -25.88 -19.41 -6.23
N LYS A 345 -24.84 -18.90 -5.54
CA LYS A 345 -24.84 -18.59 -4.09
C LYS A 345 -25.42 -17.19 -3.77
N ARG A 346 -26.18 -16.60 -4.71
CA ARG A 346 -26.76 -15.24 -4.69
C ARG A 346 -27.48 -14.85 -3.39
N LYS A 347 -28.17 -15.78 -2.74
CA LYS A 347 -28.96 -15.50 -1.50
C LYS A 347 -28.10 -15.05 -0.31
N ARG A 348 -26.80 -15.36 -0.30
CA ARG A 348 -25.92 -15.04 0.83
C ARG A 348 -25.38 -13.60 0.79
N PHE A 349 -25.41 -12.95 -0.38
CA PHE A 349 -24.84 -11.61 -0.60
C PHE A 349 -25.87 -10.54 -0.98
N SER A 350 -27.15 -10.90 -1.15
CA SER A 350 -28.20 -9.99 -1.64
C SER A 350 -28.67 -8.90 -0.65
N GLY A 351 -28.33 -9.01 0.64
CA GLY A 351 -28.85 -8.13 1.70
C GLY A 351 -28.29 -6.71 1.74
N MET A 352 -27.27 -6.39 0.95
CA MET A 352 -26.52 -5.12 1.06
C MET A 352 -26.73 -4.15 -0.13
N ARG A 353 -27.74 -4.36 -0.98
CA ARG A 353 -28.00 -3.46 -2.13
C ARG A 353 -28.50 -2.06 -1.72
N ASP A 354 -29.26 -1.95 -0.63
CA ASP A 354 -30.00 -0.72 -0.31
C ASP A 354 -29.18 0.39 0.40
N GLU A 355 -28.01 0.11 0.97
CA GLU A 355 -27.21 1.11 1.71
C GLU A 355 -26.21 1.92 0.85
N ARG A 356 -26.20 1.72 -0.49
CA ARG A 356 -25.11 2.17 -1.39
C ARG A 356 -25.26 3.55 -2.02
N ARG A 357 -26.43 4.19 -1.94
CA ARG A 357 -26.76 5.40 -2.73
C ARG A 357 -26.04 6.71 -2.37
N GLY A 358 -24.96 6.69 -1.57
CA GLY A 358 -24.35 7.94 -1.05
C GLY A 358 -22.83 8.00 -0.87
N ARG A 359 -22.04 6.98 -1.26
CA ARG A 359 -20.59 6.96 -0.97
C ARG A 359 -19.75 6.67 -2.22
N GLY A 360 -19.71 7.64 -3.13
CA GLY A 360 -19.09 7.55 -4.47
C GLY A 360 -17.55 7.66 -4.53
N GLY A 361 -16.82 7.16 -3.54
CA GLY A 361 -15.34 7.27 -3.50
C GLY A 361 -14.58 6.00 -3.85
N PHE A 362 -15.10 4.82 -3.52
CA PHE A 362 -14.28 3.60 -3.41
C PHE A 362 -14.42 2.62 -4.57
N THR A 363 -15.26 2.90 -5.56
CA THR A 363 -15.39 2.15 -6.83
C THR A 363 -14.21 2.38 -7.79
N ARG A 364 -13.17 3.11 -7.35
CA ARG A 364 -12.05 3.58 -8.20
C ARG A 364 -10.84 2.66 -8.26
N ILE A 365 -10.62 1.79 -7.27
CA ILE A 365 -9.48 0.85 -7.30
C ILE A 365 -9.67 -0.23 -8.39
N LEU A 366 -10.91 -0.50 -8.81
CA LEU A 366 -11.18 -1.31 -10.02
C LEU A 366 -11.13 -0.50 -11.33
N ILE A 367 -11.02 0.84 -11.28
CA ILE A 367 -10.74 1.67 -12.46
C ILE A 367 -9.24 1.56 -12.84
N GLU A 368 -8.38 1.10 -11.93
CA GLU A 368 -6.96 0.84 -12.21
C GLU A 368 -6.81 -0.40 -13.11
N GLU A 369 -7.58 -1.48 -12.87
CA GLU A 369 -7.73 -2.61 -13.80
C GLU A 369 -8.34 -2.21 -15.17
N ARG A 370 -9.08 -1.08 -15.22
CA ARG A 370 -9.74 -0.59 -16.45
C ARG A 370 -8.76 0.10 -17.42
N ASN A 371 -7.63 0.63 -16.92
CA ASN A 371 -6.68 1.42 -17.71
C ASN A 371 -5.36 0.70 -18.02
N SER A 372 -4.99 -0.36 -17.28
CA SER A 372 -3.90 -1.29 -17.66
C SER A 372 -4.19 -2.12 -18.92
N ILE A 373 -5.34 -1.88 -19.56
CA ILE A 373 -5.87 -2.64 -20.70
C ILE A 373 -5.74 -1.83 -22.02
N LYS A 374 -4.52 -1.46 -22.43
CA LYS A 374 -4.17 -1.10 -23.83
C LYS A 374 -2.67 -1.38 -24.06
N LYS A 375 -2.19 -2.25 -24.96
CA LYS A 375 -2.67 -2.66 -26.30
C LYS A 375 -2.45 -4.18 -26.51
N ASN A 376 -3.46 -4.84 -27.08
CA ASN A 376 -3.41 -6.17 -27.73
C ASN A 376 -3.43 -7.47 -26.88
N SER A 377 -3.49 -7.44 -25.54
CA SER A 377 -3.78 -8.68 -24.79
C SER A 377 -5.20 -9.19 -25.10
N SER A 378 -5.32 -10.48 -25.40
CA SER A 378 -6.62 -11.12 -25.71
C SER A 378 -7.51 -11.28 -24.47
N ILE A 379 -6.89 -11.48 -23.30
CA ILE A 379 -7.54 -11.62 -21.99
C ILE A 379 -8.14 -10.29 -21.56
N SER A 380 -7.38 -9.22 -21.74
CA SER A 380 -7.78 -7.85 -21.46
C SER A 380 -9.07 -7.43 -22.17
N LYS A 381 -9.25 -7.82 -23.45
CA LYS A 381 -10.49 -7.55 -24.18
C LYS A 381 -11.69 -8.30 -23.59
N ARG A 382 -11.51 -9.57 -23.22
CA ARG A 382 -12.55 -10.41 -22.60
C ARG A 382 -12.95 -9.90 -21.21
N LEU A 383 -11.99 -9.46 -20.40
CA LEU A 383 -12.24 -8.83 -19.09
C LEU A 383 -13.11 -7.58 -19.24
N MET A 384 -12.78 -6.71 -20.19
CA MET A 384 -13.57 -5.50 -20.46
C MET A 384 -14.98 -5.81 -20.96
N GLU A 385 -15.14 -6.83 -21.79
CA GLU A 385 -16.47 -7.28 -22.22
C GLU A 385 -17.31 -7.78 -21.05
N GLN A 386 -16.74 -8.60 -20.15
CA GLN A 386 -17.42 -9.09 -18.95
C GLN A 386 -17.75 -7.98 -17.96
N PHE A 387 -16.83 -7.05 -17.70
CA PHE A 387 -17.08 -5.92 -16.82
C PHE A 387 -18.25 -5.06 -17.34
N ASN A 388 -18.26 -4.76 -18.64
CA ASN A 388 -19.36 -4.02 -19.26
C ASN A 388 -20.71 -4.76 -19.19
N LEU A 389 -20.71 -6.09 -19.14
CA LEU A 389 -21.93 -6.88 -18.93
C LEU A 389 -22.41 -6.77 -17.48
N LEU A 390 -21.52 -6.88 -16.50
CA LEU A 390 -21.83 -6.74 -15.07
C LEU A 390 -22.34 -5.33 -14.75
N SER A 391 -21.69 -4.27 -15.26
CA SER A 391 -22.15 -2.88 -15.04
C SER A 391 -23.54 -2.60 -15.60
N LYS A 392 -23.92 -3.23 -16.73
CA LYS A 392 -25.27 -3.11 -17.32
C LYS A 392 -26.34 -3.84 -16.52
N MET A 393 -25.95 -4.79 -15.67
CA MET A 393 -26.86 -5.51 -14.78
C MET A 393 -27.12 -4.74 -13.48
N ASP A 394 -26.23 -3.84 -13.07
CA ASP A 394 -26.43 -2.94 -11.92
C ASP A 394 -27.34 -1.74 -12.21
N GLU A 395 -27.52 -1.38 -13.49
CA GLU A 395 -28.46 -0.33 -13.92
C GLU A 395 -29.93 -0.80 -14.01
N LYS A 396 -30.20 -2.10 -13.80
CA LYS A 396 -31.54 -2.72 -13.80
C LYS A 396 -31.94 -3.22 -12.42
#